data_AF-D7J8F2-F1
#
_entry.id   AF-D7J8F2-F1
#
_cell.length_a   1.000
_cell.length_b   1.000
_cell.length_c   1.000
_cell.angle_alpha   90.00
_cell.angle_beta   90.00
_cell.angle_gamma   90.00
#
_symmetry.space_group_name_H-M   'P 1'
#
loop_
_entity.id
_entity.type
_entity.pdbx_description
1 polymer ?
#
loop_
_entity_poly.entity_id
_entity_poly.type
_entity_poly.pdbx_seq_one_letter_code
_entity_poly.pdbx_strand_id
1 'polypeptide(L)'
;MGHDLITLQDYDALNRASKLWLPVAYGSSDGSYVNPGKLSQTARSFFLYGMDSHPYSLTVYDGSALNEVVEEYGPGKNWHTTVTFASYFLRWLRIV
;
A
#
# COMPACT_ATOMS: atom_id res chain seq x y z
N MET A 1 23.20 -16.50 10.91
CA MET A 1 23.34 -15.14 10.35
C MET A 1 21.96 -14.49 10.41
N GLY A 2 21.86 -13.27 10.97
CA GLY A 2 20.58 -12.57 11.09
C GLY A 2 20.21 -11.91 9.76
N HIS A 3 18.92 -11.82 9.46
CA HIS A 3 18.39 -10.99 8.39
C HIS A 3 17.77 -9.75 9.00
N ASP A 4 17.97 -8.59 8.37
CA ASP A 4 17.31 -7.36 8.80
C ASP A 4 15.85 -7.43 8.38
N LEU A 5 14.94 -7.17 9.32
CA LEU A 5 13.51 -7.06 9.02
C LEU A 5 13.19 -5.59 8.71
N ILE A 6 12.87 -5.31 7.46
CA ILE A 6 12.71 -3.94 6.95
C ILE A 6 11.28 -3.71 6.49
N THR A 7 10.74 -2.54 6.84
CA THR A 7 9.42 -2.06 6.40
C THR A 7 9.62 -0.84 5.51
N LEU A 8 9.01 -0.84 4.32
CA LEU A 8 9.04 0.30 3.39
C LEU A 8 7.79 1.17 3.57
N GLN A 9 7.99 2.48 3.63
CA GLN A 9 6.94 3.50 3.63
C GLN A 9 7.09 4.39 2.38
N ASP A 10 6.08 4.37 1.52
CA ASP A 10 5.98 5.34 0.43
C ASP A 10 5.19 6.57 0.87
N TYR A 11 5.45 7.69 0.20
CA TYR A 11 4.78 8.95 0.46
C TYR A 11 4.06 9.45 -0.81
N ASP A 12 2.97 10.18 -0.63
CA ASP A 12 2.29 10.87 -1.73
C ASP A 12 3.04 12.15 -2.15
N ALA A 13 2.49 12.88 -3.13
CA ALA A 13 3.10 14.11 -3.65
C ALA A 13 3.18 15.26 -2.61
N LEU A 14 2.47 15.16 -1.49
CA LEU A 14 2.51 16.12 -0.38
C LEU A 14 3.39 15.62 0.78
N ASN A 15 4.20 14.57 0.57
CA ASN A 15 5.05 13.92 1.57
C ASN A 15 4.28 13.30 2.75
N ARG A 16 3.09 12.76 2.49
CA ARG A 16 2.27 12.06 3.50
C ARG A 16 2.35 10.56 3.29
N ALA A 17 2.37 9.80 4.38
CA ALA A 17 2.46 8.34 4.34
C ALA A 17 1.28 7.75 3.54
N SER A 18 1.55 7.13 2.39
CA SER A 18 0.51 6.62 1.48
C SER A 18 0.48 5.11 1.43
N LYS A 19 1.63 4.45 1.28
CA LYS A 19 1.72 2.98 1.26
C LYS A 19 2.63 2.45 2.34
N LEU A 20 2.10 1.57 3.17
CA LEU A 20 2.88 0.83 4.15
C LEU A 20 3.01 -0.62 3.68
N TRP A 21 4.21 -0.98 3.24
CA TRP A 21 4.51 -2.31 2.70
C TRP A 21 4.63 -3.34 3.81
N LEU A 22 4.24 -4.58 3.52
CA LEU A 22 4.47 -5.69 4.45
C LEU A 22 5.99 -5.89 4.69
N PRO A 23 6.40 -6.18 5.94
CA PRO A 23 7.82 -6.32 6.27
C PRO A 23 8.50 -7.43 5.47
N VAL A 24 9.77 -7.24 5.09
CA VAL A 24 10.57 -8.26 4.41
C VAL A 24 11.89 -8.47 5.12
N ALA A 25 12.31 -9.73 5.20
CA ALA A 25 13.66 -10.07 5.59
C ALA A 25 14.60 -9.80 4.40
N TYR A 26 15.54 -8.88 4.56
CA TYR A 26 16.54 -8.56 3.56
C TYR A 26 17.92 -8.94 4.10
N GLY A 27 18.72 -9.63 3.28
CA GLY A 27 20.04 -10.14 3.68
C GLY A 27 20.92 -9.06 4.33
N SER A 28 21.62 -9.43 5.42
CA SER A 28 22.53 -8.61 6.25
C SER A 28 22.85 -7.26 5.63
N SER A 29 21.93 -6.31 5.76
CA SER A 29 22.28 -4.92 5.48
C SER A 29 23.14 -4.39 6.62
N ASP A 30 23.17 -5.04 7.79
CA ASP A 30 23.85 -4.58 9.01
C ASP A 30 23.47 -3.10 9.30
N GLY A 31 22.21 -2.75 9.04
CA GLY A 31 21.69 -1.38 9.13
C GLY A 31 22.02 -0.45 7.95
N SER A 32 22.68 -0.93 6.90
CA SER A 32 22.93 -0.15 5.69
C SER A 32 21.65 0.16 4.90
N TYR A 33 21.69 1.24 4.14
CA TYR A 33 20.58 1.66 3.30
C TYR A 33 20.27 0.62 2.20
N VAL A 34 19.00 0.25 2.10
CA VAL A 34 18.49 -0.65 1.05
C VAL A 34 17.62 0.14 0.09
N ASN A 35 17.80 -0.09 -1.21
CA ASN A 35 17.02 0.55 -2.25
C ASN A 35 15.51 0.19 -2.13
N PRO A 36 14.59 1.17 -2.05
CA PRO A 36 13.15 0.94 -1.94
C PRO A 36 12.53 0.07 -3.05
N GLY A 37 13.03 0.20 -4.27
CA GLY A 37 12.59 -0.62 -5.41
C GLY A 37 12.92 -2.10 -5.21
N LYS A 38 14.05 -2.43 -4.57
CA LYS A 38 14.38 -3.82 -4.22
C LYS A 38 13.50 -4.35 -3.09
N LEU A 39 13.18 -3.53 -2.09
CA LEU A 39 12.31 -3.93 -0.98
C LEU A 39 10.89 -4.23 -1.46
N SER A 40 10.30 -3.31 -2.24
CA SER A 40 8.97 -3.52 -2.84
C SER A 40 8.92 -4.74 -3.77
N GLN A 41 9.96 -4.95 -4.59
CA GLN A 41 10.06 -6.15 -5.41
C GLN A 41 10.17 -7.43 -4.58
N THR A 42 10.94 -7.40 -3.48
CA THR A 42 11.09 -8.53 -2.56
C THR A 42 9.75 -8.86 -1.92
N ALA A 43 9.00 -7.85 -1.46
CA ALA A 43 7.68 -8.05 -0.87
C ALA A 43 6.70 -8.69 -1.87
N ARG A 44 6.69 -8.21 -3.12
CA ARG A 44 5.81 -8.76 -4.18
C ARG A 44 6.15 -10.19 -4.58
N SER A 45 7.42 -10.56 -4.51
CA SER A 45 7.89 -11.91 -4.83
C SER A 45 7.86 -12.85 -3.61
N PHE A 46 7.43 -12.39 -2.43
CA PHE A 46 7.48 -13.19 -1.21
C PHE A 46 6.33 -14.20 -1.14
N PHE A 47 6.68 -15.48 -1.06
CA PHE A 47 5.70 -16.56 -1.16
C PHE A 47 4.68 -16.58 0.00
N LEU A 48 5.07 -16.13 1.21
CA LEU A 48 4.15 -16.04 2.35
C LEU A 48 3.06 -14.98 2.15
N TYR A 49 3.28 -14.01 1.28
CA TYR A 49 2.29 -13.04 0.85
C TYR A 49 1.55 -13.48 -0.42
N GLY A 50 1.67 -14.76 -0.81
CA GLY A 50 0.97 -15.30 -1.98
C GLY A 50 1.44 -14.72 -3.31
N MET A 51 2.66 -14.17 -3.36
CA MET A 51 3.19 -13.43 -4.52
C MET A 51 2.24 -12.28 -4.96
N ASP A 52 1.63 -11.61 -3.98
CA ASP A 52 0.69 -10.52 -4.24
C ASP A 52 1.40 -9.33 -4.90
N SER A 53 0.79 -8.74 -5.92
CA SER A 53 1.31 -7.54 -6.59
C SER A 53 1.16 -6.26 -5.75
N HIS A 54 0.31 -6.30 -4.72
CA HIS A 54 -0.02 -5.19 -3.82
C HIS A 54 0.09 -5.59 -2.33
N PRO A 55 1.27 -6.05 -1.85
CA PRO A 55 1.47 -6.47 -0.47
C PRO A 55 1.72 -5.24 0.44
N TYR A 56 0.80 -4.28 0.41
CA TYR A 56 0.89 -3.02 1.16
C TYR A 56 -0.51 -2.50 1.52
N SER A 57 -0.62 -1.85 2.67
CA SER A 57 -1.79 -1.03 3.00
C SER A 57 -1.73 0.29 2.24
N LEU A 58 -2.89 0.85 1.89
CA LEU A 58 -3.02 2.13 1.19
C LEU A 58 -3.91 3.08 1.99
N THR A 59 -3.40 4.29 2.23
CA THR A 59 -4.18 5.43 2.73
C THR A 59 -4.34 6.44 1.60
N VAL A 60 -5.58 6.82 1.30
CA VAL A 60 -5.92 7.84 0.32
C VAL A 60 -6.43 9.07 1.07
N TYR A 61 -5.86 10.22 0.72
CA TYR A 61 -6.24 11.50 1.29
C TYR A 61 -7.11 12.29 0.30
N ASP A 62 -7.90 13.22 0.83
CA ASP A 62 -8.74 14.16 0.08
C ASP A 62 -7.96 15.12 -0.84
N GLY A 63 -6.64 15.19 -0.69
CA GLY A 63 -5.75 16.08 -1.44
C GLY A 63 -5.65 17.49 -0.87
N SER A 64 -6.33 17.79 0.23
CA SER A 64 -6.20 19.07 0.93
C SER A 64 -4.97 19.07 1.85
N ALA A 65 -4.60 20.26 2.33
CA ALA A 65 -3.54 20.44 3.33
C ALA A 65 -3.92 19.90 4.72
N LEU A 66 -5.18 19.49 4.92
CA LEU A 66 -5.69 19.04 6.21
C LEU A 66 -5.44 17.54 6.47
N ASN A 67 -4.87 16.82 5.50
CA ASN A 67 -4.55 15.39 5.61
C ASN A 67 -5.78 14.53 5.96
N GLU A 68 -6.96 14.90 5.45
CA GLU A 68 -8.18 14.13 5.70
C GLU A 68 -8.12 12.82 4.91
N VAL A 69 -8.28 11.71 5.62
CA VAL A 69 -8.32 10.36 5.03
C VAL A 69 -9.71 10.11 4.44
N VAL A 70 -9.76 9.80 3.15
CA VAL A 70 -11.00 9.46 2.45
C VAL A 70 -11.20 7.95 2.30
N GLU A 71 -10.10 7.20 2.16
CA GLU A 71 -10.12 5.76 2.02
C GLU A 71 -8.92 5.13 2.73
N GLU A 72 -9.13 3.95 3.32
CA GLU A 72 -8.07 3.14 3.91
C GLU A 72 -8.27 1.68 3.53
N TYR A 73 -7.21 1.05 3.05
CA TYR A 73 -7.20 -0.32 2.59
C TYR A 73 -6.09 -1.12 3.27
N GLY A 74 -6.42 -2.33 3.73
CA GLY A 74 -5.43 -3.29 4.21
C GLY A 74 -4.61 -3.92 3.07
N PRO A 75 -3.57 -4.71 3.38
CA PRO A 75 -2.73 -5.33 2.36
C PRO A 75 -3.47 -6.30 1.43
N GLY A 76 -3.05 -6.34 0.16
CA GLY A 76 -3.43 -7.34 -0.82
C GLY A 76 -4.21 -6.78 -2.02
N LYS A 77 -4.23 -7.52 -3.13
CA LYS A 77 -4.83 -7.08 -4.40
C LYS A 77 -6.36 -7.02 -4.44
N ASN A 78 -7.08 -7.45 -3.41
CA ASN A 78 -8.54 -7.64 -3.48
C ASN A 78 -9.32 -6.34 -3.73
N TRP A 79 -8.89 -5.24 -3.12
CA TRP A 79 -9.52 -3.93 -3.33
C TRP A 79 -9.07 -3.24 -4.62
N HIS A 80 -7.99 -3.72 -5.27
CA HIS A 80 -7.55 -3.22 -6.57
C HIS A 80 -8.39 -3.73 -7.75
N THR A 81 -9.14 -4.81 -7.59
CA THR A 81 -9.93 -5.43 -8.66
C THR A 81 -11.42 -5.08 -8.58
N THR A 82 -11.84 -4.28 -7.60
CA THR A 82 -13.24 -3.92 -7.41
C THR A 82 -13.64 -2.78 -8.34
N VAL A 83 -13.89 -3.10 -9.62
CA VAL A 83 -14.81 -2.32 -10.46
C VAL A 83 -16.14 -3.05 -10.44
N THR A 84 -16.90 -2.91 -9.35
CA THR A 84 -18.30 -3.31 -9.39
C THR A 84 -19.07 -2.17 -10.04
N PHE A 85 -19.64 -2.43 -11.23
CA PHE A 85 -20.55 -1.52 -11.96
C PHE A 85 -21.78 -1.04 -11.16
N ALA A 86 -21.90 -1.43 -9.88
CA ALA A 86 -23.00 -1.06 -8.98
C ALA A 86 -22.94 0.40 -8.47
N SER A 87 -21.79 1.08 -8.55
CA SER A 87 -21.63 2.43 -7.96
C SER A 87 -22.24 3.58 -8.79
N TYR A 88 -22.66 3.34 -10.04
CA TYR A 88 -23.37 4.35 -10.82
C TYR A 88 -24.89 4.40 -10.55
N PHE A 89 -25.47 3.41 -9.87
CA PHE A 89 -26.94 3.32 -9.76
C PHE A 89 -27.55 4.02 -8.52
N LEU A 90 -26.75 4.40 -7.51
CA LEU A 90 -27.31 4.89 -6.23
C LEU A 90 -26.95 6.32 -5.83
N ARG A 91 -26.21 7.08 -6.65
CA ARG A 91 -25.86 8.47 -6.33
C ARG A 91 -26.85 9.53 -6.86
N TRP A 92 -27.92 9.12 -7.54
CA TRP A 92 -28.88 10.05 -8.18
C TRP A 92 -30.37 9.83 -7.86
N LEU A 93 -30.73 9.05 -6.83
CA LEU A 93 -32.14 8.92 -6.43
C LEU A 93 -32.42 9.48 -5.03
N ARG A 94 -32.34 10.81 -4.93
CA ARG A 94 -33.14 11.61 -3.98
C ARG A 94 -33.52 12.94 -4.62
N ILE A 95 -34.39 12.89 -5.62
CA ILE A 95 -35.22 14.03 -6.01
C ILE A 95 -36.65 13.52 -6.22
N VAL A 96 -37.55 14.15 -5.45
CA VAL A 96 -39.00 13.98 -5.23
C VAL A 96 -39.42 12.78 -4.39
#